data_AF-X1GEQ8-F1
#
_entry.id   AF-X1GEQ8-F1
#
_cell.length_a   1.000
_cell.length_b   1.000
_cell.length_c   1.000
_cell.angle_alpha   90.00
_cell.angle_beta   90.00
_cell.angle_gamma   90.00
#
_symmetry.space_group_name_H-M   'P 1'
#
loop_
_entity.id
_entity.type
_entity.pdbx_description
1 polymer ?
#
loop_
_entity_poly.entity_id
_entity_poly.type
_entity_poly.pdbx_seq_one_letter_code
_entity_poly.pdbx_strand_id
1 'polypeptide(L)'
;NALGNGYTGSSVKWLSESIDLTQYAGQEIQLRFHVLTDLSTTRDGIQIDEISIPELGYYDGAEDDTGGWKARGFVRSSNFVPAEWVVWLITAGNPPEVHRIELNPDQTAEFDIPGLGTEYPRAAVIVSPTAPTTTMELDYELVFQQP
;
A
#
# COMPACT_ATOMS: atom_id res chain seq x y z
N ASN A 1 7.19 -32.54 0.30
CA ASN A 1 7.76 -31.27 0.81
C ASN A 1 6.93 -30.79 1.98
N ALA A 2 7.37 -31.06 3.21
CA ALA A 2 6.79 -30.39 4.38
C ALA A 2 7.52 -29.06 4.52
N LEU A 3 6.80 -27.93 4.48
CA LEU A 3 7.36 -26.57 4.54
C LEU A 3 7.86 -26.19 5.95
N GLY A 4 7.97 -27.15 6.87
CA GLY A 4 8.29 -26.94 8.27
C GLY A 4 7.09 -26.47 9.10
N ASN A 5 7.37 -26.02 10.32
CA ASN A 5 6.40 -25.32 11.16
C ASN A 5 6.29 -23.88 10.65
N GLY A 6 5.08 -23.45 10.28
CA GLY A 6 4.82 -22.12 9.75
C GLY A 6 3.63 -21.47 10.45
N TYR A 7 3.60 -20.14 10.42
CA TYR A 7 2.50 -19.36 10.96
C TYR A 7 1.35 -19.26 9.94
N THR A 8 0.11 -19.37 10.42
CA THR A 8 -1.10 -19.14 9.64
C THR A 8 -2.12 -18.39 10.51
N GLY A 9 -3.14 -17.80 9.89
CA GLY A 9 -4.20 -17.07 10.58
C GLY A 9 -4.08 -15.56 10.43
N SER A 10 -4.74 -14.83 11.33
CA SER A 10 -4.77 -13.36 11.36
C SER A 10 -4.77 -12.87 12.81
N SER A 11 -4.08 -11.77 13.09
CA SER A 11 -4.13 -11.09 14.38
C SER A 11 -4.66 -9.67 14.21
N VAL A 12 -5.46 -9.21 15.18
CA VAL A 12 -5.96 -7.82 15.23
C VAL A 12 -4.98 -6.90 15.97
N LYS A 13 -4.03 -7.49 16.72
CA LYS A 13 -2.99 -6.80 17.48
C LYS A 13 -1.65 -7.50 17.24
N TRP A 14 -0.56 -6.80 17.55
CA TRP A 14 0.77 -7.38 17.60
C TRP A 14 0.82 -8.57 18.55
N LEU A 15 1.47 -9.65 18.10
CA LEU A 15 1.71 -10.86 18.88
C LEU A 15 3.21 -10.98 19.13
N SER A 16 3.59 -11.27 20.36
CA SER A 16 4.98 -11.56 20.71
C SER A 16 5.28 -13.02 20.39
N GLU A 17 6.24 -13.26 19.51
CA GLU A 17 6.68 -14.60 19.11
C GLU A 17 8.12 -14.86 19.56
N SER A 18 8.42 -16.11 19.93
CA SER A 18 9.76 -16.52 20.38
C SER A 18 10.11 -17.88 19.78
N ILE A 19 11.33 -17.96 19.23
CA ILE A 19 11.85 -19.16 18.56
C ILE A 19 13.14 -19.57 19.27
N ASP A 20 13.19 -20.81 19.76
CA ASP A 20 14.39 -21.34 20.41
C ASP A 20 15.48 -21.66 19.38
N LEU A 21 16.60 -20.93 19.48
CA LEU A 21 17.78 -21.11 18.65
C LEU A 21 18.90 -21.93 19.33
N THR A 22 18.66 -22.52 20.51
CA THR A 22 19.67 -23.23 21.33
C THR A 22 20.45 -24.27 20.54
N GLN A 23 19.79 -24.99 19.63
CA GLN A 23 20.44 -26.01 18.78
C GLN A 23 21.54 -25.46 17.86
N TYR A 24 21.57 -24.14 17.64
CA TYR A 24 22.55 -23.44 16.81
C TYR A 24 23.61 -22.68 17.62
N ALA A 25 23.62 -22.81 18.95
CA ALA A 25 24.59 -22.12 19.79
C ALA A 25 26.04 -22.45 19.38
N GLY A 26 26.87 -21.40 19.26
CA GLY A 26 28.26 -21.52 18.82
C GLY A 26 28.46 -21.71 17.31
N GLN A 27 27.39 -21.70 16.50
CA GLN A 27 27.45 -21.77 15.05
C GLN A 27 27.17 -20.40 14.42
N GLU A 28 27.76 -20.17 13.25
CA GLU A 28 27.36 -19.05 12.39
C GLU A 28 26.19 -19.51 11.51
N ILE A 29 25.04 -18.86 11.66
CA ILE A 29 23.82 -19.15 10.91
C ILE A 29 23.27 -17.90 10.24
N GLN A 30 22.41 -18.08 9.23
CA GLN A 30 21.59 -17.01 8.66
C GLN A 30 20.13 -17.22 9.03
N LEU A 31 19.49 -16.18 9.54
CA LEU A 31 18.05 -16.16 9.78
C LEU A 31 17.33 -15.56 8.57
N ARG A 32 16.11 -16.06 8.30
CA ARG A 32 15.27 -15.59 7.20
C ARG A 32 13.79 -15.72 7.56
N PHE A 33 13.06 -14.64 7.38
CA PHE A 33 11.60 -14.66 7.29
C PHE A 33 11.16 -14.93 5.85
N HIS A 34 10.17 -15.80 5.68
CA HIS A 34 9.66 -16.19 4.37
C HIS A 34 8.14 -16.25 4.39
N VAL A 35 7.51 -15.52 3.48
CA VAL A 35 6.07 -15.55 3.27
C VAL A 35 5.78 -16.40 2.04
N LEU A 36 4.90 -17.38 2.20
CA LEU A 36 4.43 -18.24 1.12
C LEU A 36 2.93 -17.96 0.92
N THR A 37 2.57 -17.44 -0.24
CA THR A 37 1.17 -17.24 -0.65
C THR A 37 0.79 -18.24 -1.71
N ASP A 38 -0.49 -18.61 -1.76
CA ASP A 38 -1.03 -19.28 -2.93
C ASP A 38 -1.31 -18.27 -4.05
N LEU A 39 -1.79 -18.76 -5.19
CA LEU A 39 -2.17 -17.91 -6.34
C LEU A 39 -3.66 -17.57 -6.35
N SER A 40 -4.39 -17.82 -5.26
CA SER A 40 -5.85 -17.68 -5.23
C SER A 40 -6.30 -16.35 -4.63
N THR A 41 -5.69 -15.93 -3.51
CA THR A 41 -6.18 -14.81 -2.71
C THR A 41 -5.02 -13.99 -2.16
N THR A 42 -5.11 -12.66 -2.31
CA THR A 42 -4.21 -11.71 -1.64
C THR A 42 -4.86 -11.21 -0.34
N ARG A 43 -4.07 -11.16 0.73
CA ARG A 43 -4.44 -10.59 2.04
C ARG A 43 -3.31 -9.69 2.53
N ASP A 44 -3.51 -9.02 3.67
CA ASP A 44 -2.61 -8.02 4.25
C ASP A 44 -1.18 -8.52 4.53
N GLY A 45 -0.97 -9.84 4.56
CA GLY A 45 0.35 -10.46 4.70
C GLY A 45 0.81 -10.54 6.15
N ILE A 46 2.10 -10.30 6.38
CA ILE A 46 2.72 -10.29 7.70
C ILE A 46 3.50 -9.00 7.91
N GLN A 47 3.45 -8.49 9.14
CA GLN A 47 4.27 -7.40 9.62
C GLN A 47 5.11 -7.95 10.77
N ILE A 48 6.38 -7.59 10.83
CA ILE A 48 7.35 -8.06 11.82
C ILE A 48 8.05 -6.81 12.35
N ASP A 49 8.18 -6.75 13.65
CA ASP A 49 8.74 -5.61 14.37
C ASP A 49 9.46 -6.12 15.63
N GLU A 50 10.29 -5.27 16.25
CA GLU A 50 10.94 -5.53 17.54
C GLU A 50 11.78 -6.83 17.55
N ILE A 51 12.58 -7.06 16.52
CA ILE A 51 13.37 -8.28 16.36
C ILE A 51 14.56 -8.24 17.32
N SER A 52 14.65 -9.22 18.22
CA SER A 52 15.74 -9.30 19.20
C SER A 52 16.39 -10.68 19.28
N ILE A 53 17.70 -10.68 19.53
CA ILE A 53 18.47 -11.87 19.91
C ILE A 53 19.29 -11.49 21.16
N PRO A 54 18.71 -11.62 22.36
CA PRO A 54 19.31 -11.13 23.61
C PRO A 54 20.70 -11.68 23.89
N GLU A 55 20.94 -12.96 23.59
CA GLU A 55 22.22 -13.65 23.79
C GLU A 55 23.35 -13.06 22.95
N LEU A 56 23.01 -12.36 21.86
CA LEU A 56 23.95 -11.63 21.01
C LEU A 56 23.94 -10.12 21.28
N GLY A 57 23.08 -9.62 22.18
CA GLY A 57 22.83 -8.19 22.36
C GLY A 57 22.30 -7.50 21.10
N TYR A 58 21.66 -8.27 20.21
CA TYR A 58 21.13 -7.76 18.94
C TYR A 58 19.67 -7.32 19.10
N TYR A 59 19.34 -6.17 18.52
CA TYR A 59 18.00 -5.60 18.48
C TYR A 59 17.82 -4.77 17.20
N ASP A 60 16.65 -4.89 16.58
CA ASP A 60 16.21 -4.13 15.41
C ASP A 60 14.69 -3.90 15.48
N GLY A 61 14.26 -2.66 15.69
CA GLY A 61 12.85 -2.24 15.62
C GLY A 61 12.42 -1.81 14.20
N ALA A 62 13.29 -1.93 13.19
CA ALA A 62 13.01 -1.52 11.82
C ALA A 62 12.71 -0.02 11.61
N GLU A 63 13.12 0.88 12.53
CA GLU A 63 13.00 2.34 12.36
C GLU A 63 14.27 3.02 11.86
N ASP A 64 15.45 2.43 12.07
CA ASP A 64 16.73 3.09 11.79
C ASP A 64 17.33 2.70 10.44
N ASP A 65 18.24 1.73 10.39
CA ASP A 65 18.82 1.18 9.17
C ASP A 65 18.25 -0.21 8.86
N THR A 66 18.94 -1.01 8.05
CA THR A 66 18.44 -2.35 7.70
C THR A 66 18.68 -3.40 8.79
N GLY A 67 19.35 -3.07 9.90
CA GLY A 67 19.63 -4.01 10.99
C GLY A 67 20.44 -5.23 10.57
N GLY A 68 21.16 -5.15 9.45
CA GLY A 68 21.84 -6.29 8.81
C GLY A 68 20.95 -7.19 7.92
N TRP A 69 19.64 -6.93 7.85
CA TRP A 69 18.72 -7.67 6.99
C TRP A 69 18.89 -7.32 5.50
N LYS A 70 18.72 -8.35 4.66
CA LYS A 70 18.62 -8.18 3.21
C LYS A 70 17.17 -8.38 2.77
N ALA A 71 16.46 -7.28 2.61
CA ALA A 71 15.09 -7.29 2.15
C ALA A 71 14.98 -7.82 0.71
N ARG A 72 14.24 -8.91 0.53
CA ARG A 72 13.89 -9.48 -0.80
C ARG A 72 12.39 -9.72 -0.85
N GLY A 73 11.64 -8.67 -1.18
CA GLY A 73 10.18 -8.68 -1.23
C GLY A 73 9.52 -8.06 0.00
N PHE A 74 10.16 -8.15 1.17
CA PHE A 74 9.81 -7.30 2.31
C PHE A 74 10.19 -5.85 2.03
N VAL A 75 9.40 -4.92 2.56
CA VAL A 75 9.67 -3.48 2.54
C VAL A 75 9.55 -2.97 3.96
N ARG A 76 10.43 -2.03 4.35
CA ARG A 76 10.21 -1.25 5.55
C ARG A 76 9.05 -0.30 5.30
N SER A 77 8.08 -0.29 6.22
CA SER A 77 6.87 0.49 6.10
C SER A 77 6.75 1.41 7.31
N SER A 78 6.42 2.68 7.09
CA SER A 78 6.00 3.60 8.15
C SER A 78 4.48 3.53 8.38
N ASN A 79 3.80 2.54 7.82
CA ASN A 79 2.33 2.42 7.73
C ASN A 79 1.64 3.57 6.98
N PHE A 80 2.40 4.36 6.22
CA PHE A 80 1.88 5.40 5.34
C PHE A 80 2.15 5.04 3.88
N VAL A 81 1.08 4.96 3.09
CA VAL A 81 1.15 4.87 1.63
C VAL A 81 0.67 6.22 1.09
N PRO A 82 1.52 6.97 0.36
CA PRO A 82 1.06 8.16 -0.34
C PRO A 82 -0.07 7.81 -1.30
N ALA A 83 -1.16 8.56 -1.25
CA ALA A 83 -2.26 8.46 -2.17
C ALA A 83 -2.41 9.80 -2.91
N GLU A 84 -2.37 9.77 -4.23
CA GLU A 84 -2.67 10.95 -5.06
C GLU A 84 -3.97 10.70 -5.82
N TRP A 85 -4.77 11.74 -6.05
CA TRP A 85 -5.94 11.67 -6.90
C TRP A 85 -5.55 11.85 -8.36
N VAL A 86 -6.21 11.10 -9.24
CA VAL A 86 -6.20 11.34 -10.67
C VAL A 86 -7.63 11.63 -11.09
N VAL A 87 -7.81 12.76 -11.77
CA VAL A 87 -9.12 13.20 -12.25
C VAL A 87 -9.13 13.22 -13.77
N TRP A 88 -10.14 12.56 -14.34
CA TRP A 88 -10.40 12.56 -15.78
C TRP A 88 -11.75 13.20 -16.07
N LEU A 89 -11.80 14.03 -17.10
CA LEU A 89 -13.03 14.56 -17.68
C LEU A 89 -13.29 13.85 -19.01
N ILE A 90 -14.47 13.26 -19.15
CA ILE A 90 -14.96 12.68 -20.41
C ILE A 90 -16.13 13.52 -20.90
N THR A 91 -16.00 14.14 -22.07
CA THR A 91 -17.08 14.89 -22.71
C THR A 91 -17.74 14.04 -23.80
N ALA A 92 -19.07 13.96 -23.79
CA ALA A 92 -19.82 13.11 -24.72
C ALA A 92 -20.14 13.83 -26.05
N GLY A 93 -19.12 14.44 -26.65
CA GLY A 93 -19.18 14.97 -28.01
C GLY A 93 -19.20 13.86 -29.07
N ASN A 94 -19.05 14.23 -30.34
CA ASN A 94 -18.86 13.29 -31.44
C ASN A 94 -17.62 13.70 -32.27
N PRO A 95 -16.45 13.08 -32.04
CA PRO A 95 -16.19 11.95 -31.11
C PRO A 95 -16.17 12.38 -29.63
N PRO A 96 -16.27 11.43 -28.68
CA PRO A 96 -16.03 11.74 -27.27
C PRO A 96 -14.56 12.10 -27.05
N GLU A 97 -14.31 13.02 -26.12
CA GLU A 97 -12.96 13.42 -25.74
C GLU A 97 -12.67 13.06 -24.28
N VAL A 98 -11.40 12.79 -23.99
CA VAL A 98 -10.91 12.43 -22.66
C VAL A 98 -9.77 13.36 -22.29
N HIS A 99 -9.93 14.10 -21.21
CA HIS A 99 -8.99 15.09 -20.73
C HIS A 99 -8.55 14.75 -19.31
N ARG A 100 -7.23 14.78 -19.06
CA ARG A 100 -6.72 14.69 -17.68
C ARG A 100 -6.82 16.08 -17.06
N ILE A 101 -7.42 16.17 -15.88
CA ILE A 101 -7.40 17.40 -15.10
C ILE A 101 -6.12 17.42 -14.26
N GLU A 102 -5.35 18.49 -14.38
CA GLU A 102 -4.19 18.71 -13.52
C GLU A 102 -4.65 19.17 -12.14
N LEU A 103 -4.11 18.54 -11.10
CA LEU A 103 -4.39 18.92 -9.72
C LEU A 103 -3.23 19.75 -9.17
N ASN A 104 -3.56 20.64 -8.24
CA ASN A 104 -2.61 21.37 -7.42
C ASN A 104 -1.81 20.39 -6.52
N PRO A 105 -0.65 20.81 -5.97
CA PRO A 105 0.11 19.99 -5.02
C PRO A 105 -0.68 19.55 -3.77
N ASP A 106 -1.73 20.28 -3.41
CA ASP A 106 -2.65 19.95 -2.30
C ASP A 106 -3.83 19.05 -2.72
N GLN A 107 -3.78 18.48 -3.94
CA GLN A 107 -4.78 17.57 -4.50
C GLN A 107 -6.15 18.20 -4.78
N THR A 108 -6.19 19.53 -5.00
CA THR A 108 -7.41 20.26 -5.40
C THR A 108 -7.37 20.67 -6.87
N ALA A 109 -8.54 20.90 -7.48
CA ALA A 109 -8.67 21.58 -8.77
C ALA A 109 -10.07 22.21 -8.92
N GLU A 110 -10.13 23.29 -9.67
CA GLU A 110 -11.35 23.94 -10.14
C GLU A 110 -11.24 24.12 -11.65
N PHE A 111 -12.26 23.72 -12.40
CA PHE A 111 -12.24 23.80 -13.86
C PHE A 111 -13.65 23.92 -14.45
N ASP A 112 -13.76 24.64 -15.56
CA ASP A 112 -14.99 24.75 -16.33
C ASP A 112 -15.16 23.58 -17.30
N ILE A 113 -16.42 23.26 -17.65
CA ILE A 113 -16.76 22.27 -18.67
C ILE A 113 -17.47 22.98 -19.83
N PRO A 114 -16.72 23.67 -20.72
CA PRO A 114 -17.30 24.50 -21.76
C PRO A 114 -18.01 23.65 -22.81
N GLY A 115 -19.25 24.01 -23.16
CA GLY A 115 -20.04 23.28 -24.15
C GLY A 115 -20.98 22.23 -23.55
N LEU A 116 -20.95 22.02 -22.23
CA LEU A 116 -21.92 21.15 -21.56
C LEU A 116 -23.35 21.72 -21.68
N GLY A 117 -24.26 20.93 -22.23
CA GLY A 117 -25.65 21.32 -22.50
C GLY A 117 -25.87 22.02 -23.84
N THR A 118 -24.81 22.41 -24.55
CA THR A 118 -24.88 23.05 -25.88
C THR A 118 -24.21 22.20 -26.96
N GLU A 119 -22.92 21.94 -26.84
CA GLU A 119 -22.12 21.13 -27.75
C GLU A 119 -22.28 19.63 -27.49
N TYR A 120 -22.47 19.26 -26.22
CA TYR A 120 -22.70 17.87 -25.81
C TYR A 120 -23.66 17.79 -24.63
N PRO A 121 -24.50 16.74 -24.58
CA PRO A 121 -25.58 16.65 -23.60
C PRO A 121 -25.11 16.22 -22.20
N ARG A 122 -23.89 15.71 -22.06
CA ARG A 122 -23.36 15.17 -20.81
C ARG A 122 -21.84 15.16 -20.77
N ALA A 123 -21.31 15.20 -19.56
CA ALA A 123 -19.91 14.92 -19.25
C ALA A 123 -19.83 14.00 -18.02
N ALA A 124 -18.71 13.30 -17.85
CA ALA A 124 -18.41 12.50 -16.68
C ALA A 124 -17.07 12.95 -16.09
N VAL A 125 -17.04 13.17 -14.78
CA VAL A 125 -15.82 13.37 -14.00
C VAL A 125 -15.51 12.06 -13.29
N ILE A 126 -14.35 11.49 -13.57
CA ILE A 126 -13.86 10.26 -12.93
C ILE A 126 -12.77 10.68 -11.96
N VAL A 127 -13.01 10.44 -10.67
CA VAL A 127 -12.03 10.63 -9.59
C VAL A 127 -11.52 9.25 -9.19
N SER A 128 -10.22 9.06 -9.18
CA SER A 128 -9.62 7.77 -8.83
C SER A 128 -8.39 7.97 -7.96
N PRO A 129 -8.28 7.28 -6.81
CA PRO A 129 -7.07 7.34 -6.01
C PRO A 129 -5.98 6.49 -6.66
N THR A 130 -4.74 6.96 -6.54
CA THR A 130 -3.53 6.24 -6.90
C THR A 130 -2.79 5.90 -5.62
N ALA A 131 -3.23 4.82 -5.00
CA ALA A 131 -2.55 4.17 -3.91
C ALA A 131 -2.54 2.68 -4.23
N PRO A 132 -1.57 2.19 -5.03
CA PRO A 132 -1.54 0.80 -5.42
C PRO A 132 -1.59 -0.09 -4.17
N THR A 133 -2.41 -1.13 -4.21
CA THR A 133 -2.54 -2.18 -3.18
C THR A 133 -3.14 -1.77 -1.82
N THR A 134 -3.63 -0.54 -1.64
CA THR A 134 -4.45 -0.21 -0.46
C THR A 134 -5.92 -0.56 -0.68
N THR A 135 -6.60 -0.99 0.39
CA THR A 135 -8.05 -1.18 0.46
C THR A 135 -8.74 -0.11 1.32
N MET A 136 -7.98 0.88 1.79
CA MET A 136 -8.53 1.98 2.59
C MET A 136 -9.39 2.90 1.73
N GLU A 137 -10.57 3.24 2.25
CA GLU A 137 -11.40 4.30 1.67
C GLU A 137 -10.70 5.65 1.82
N LEU A 138 -10.75 6.47 0.77
CA LEU A 138 -10.24 7.82 0.74
C LEU A 138 -11.38 8.76 0.41
N ASP A 139 -11.52 9.81 1.22
CA ASP A 139 -12.57 10.80 1.04
C ASP A 139 -12.18 11.82 -0.02
N TYR A 140 -13.15 12.18 -0.85
CA TYR A 140 -13.05 13.32 -1.76
C TYR A 140 -14.37 14.09 -1.77
N GLU A 141 -14.29 15.38 -2.10
CA GLU A 141 -15.45 16.23 -2.30
C GLU A 141 -15.51 16.67 -3.76
N LEU A 142 -16.68 16.55 -4.38
CA LEU A 142 -16.94 17.06 -5.73
C LEU A 142 -18.15 17.99 -5.66
N VAL A 143 -17.92 19.27 -5.93
CA VAL A 143 -18.95 20.30 -5.92
C VAL A 143 -19.23 20.71 -7.35
N PHE A 144 -20.50 20.61 -7.76
CA PHE A 144 -20.97 21.16 -9.04
C PHE A 144 -21.65 22.49 -8.78
N GLN A 145 -21.21 23.52 -9.50
CA GLN A 145 -21.85 24.83 -9.49
C GLN A 145 -22.38 25.10 -10.90
N GLN A 146 -23.65 25.51 -10.98
CA GLN A 146 -24.18 26.11 -12.19
C GLN A 146 -24.13 27.64 -12.00
N PRO A 147 -23.77 28.40 -13.04
CA PRO A 147 -23.84 29.85 -13.01
C PRO A 147 -25.27 30.36 -12.78
#